data_AF-A0A4W2EYU4-F1
#
_entry.id   AF-A0A4W2EYU4-F1
#
_cell.length_a   1.000
_cell.length_b   1.000
_cell.length_c   1.000
_cell.angle_alpha   90.00
_cell.angle_beta   90.00
_cell.angle_gamma   90.00
#
_symmetry.space_group_name_H-M   'P 1'
#
loop_
_entity.id
_entity.type
_entity.pdbx_description
1 polymer ?
#
loop_
_entity_poly.entity_id
_entity_poly.type
_entity_poly.pdbx_seq_one_letter_code
_entity_poly.pdbx_strand_id
1 'polypeptide(L)'
;IMLKGMTRLVSRVHKLDPGRFSHLGTQAPQCPVAHLDNQVPTERTRAISRTLENDPVKTFNEACLMVRKPALELLHYLKNTNFAHPAVRYVLYGEKGTGKTLSLCHIIHFCAKQDWLILHIPDAHLWVKNCRDLLQSTYNKQRFDQPLEASIWLKNFKTANERFLSQIKVQDKYVWNKRESTEKGSPLAEVVEQGIMRVRNATDAVGIVLKELKRQSSLGVFRLLVAVDGVNALWGRTTLKREDKSPITPEELALIYNLRKMVKNDWQGGAIVLTVSQTGSLFKPRKAYLPQELLGKEGFDTLDPFIPILVSNYNPKEFEGCIQYYLENNWLQHEKAHTEEGKKELLFLSNRNPGLLERLCAYL
;
A
#
# COMPACT_ATOMS: atom_id res chain seq x y z
N ILE A 1 -38.44 -18.91 -40.00
CA ILE A 1 -39.60 -18.67 -39.10
C ILE A 1 -39.66 -19.83 -38.11
N MET A 2 -39.75 -19.54 -36.81
CA MET A 2 -39.71 -20.46 -35.63
C MET A 2 -38.38 -21.20 -35.39
N LEU A 3 -37.89 -21.52 -34.19
CA LEU A 3 -37.99 -21.05 -32.77
C LEU A 3 -37.06 -22.03 -31.97
N LYS A 4 -36.33 -21.55 -30.95
CA LYS A 4 -35.67 -22.24 -29.79
C LYS A 4 -34.30 -21.58 -29.52
N GLY A 5 -33.90 -21.13 -28.34
CA GLY A 5 -34.45 -21.17 -26.98
C GLY A 5 -33.27 -21.05 -25.99
N MET A 6 -33.41 -20.18 -24.97
CA MET A 6 -32.85 -20.23 -23.59
C MET A 6 -31.34 -20.56 -23.40
N THR A 7 -30.52 -19.87 -22.60
CA THR A 7 -30.75 -19.32 -21.26
C THR A 7 -29.54 -18.44 -20.91
N ARG A 8 -29.75 -17.15 -20.59
CA ARG A 8 -28.72 -16.30 -19.97
C ARG A 8 -28.72 -16.61 -18.47
N LEU A 9 -27.64 -17.19 -17.97
CA LEU A 9 -27.39 -17.31 -16.53
C LEU A 9 -26.79 -16.00 -15.99
N VAL A 10 -27.37 -15.59 -14.87
CA VAL A 10 -27.17 -14.32 -14.16
C VAL A 10 -25.94 -14.43 -13.26
N SER A 11 -24.99 -13.51 -13.39
CA SER A 11 -24.00 -13.22 -12.33
C SER A 11 -23.52 -11.77 -12.41
N ARG A 12 -24.42 -10.82 -12.13
CA ARG A 12 -24.05 -9.45 -11.78
C ARG A 12 -24.91 -8.95 -10.63
N VAL A 13 -24.47 -9.18 -9.39
CA VAL A 13 -24.89 -8.36 -8.24
C VAL A 13 -23.79 -8.36 -7.17
N HIS A 14 -23.16 -7.20 -6.95
CA HIS A 14 -23.04 -6.56 -5.63
C HIS A 14 -22.64 -5.09 -5.85
N LYS A 15 -23.64 -4.20 -5.81
CA LYS A 15 -23.43 -2.78 -5.51
C LYS A 15 -23.17 -2.67 -4.00
N LEU A 16 -22.06 -2.05 -3.63
CA LEU A 16 -21.69 -1.78 -2.23
C LEU A 16 -22.37 -0.48 -1.76
N ASP A 17 -23.48 -0.60 -1.03
CA ASP A 17 -24.00 0.45 -0.14
C ASP A 17 -23.69 0.08 1.33
N PRO A 18 -23.02 0.94 2.12
CA PRO A 18 -22.78 0.67 3.53
C PRO A 18 -23.83 1.36 4.40
N GLY A 19 -24.97 0.70 4.65
CA GLY A 19 -25.95 1.19 5.61
C GLY A 19 -27.17 0.29 5.76
N ARG A 20 -27.35 -0.26 6.98
CA ARG A 20 -28.49 -1.01 7.52
C ARG A 20 -28.62 -2.50 7.12
N PHE A 21 -28.48 -3.35 8.13
CA PHE A 21 -28.98 -4.74 8.13
C PHE A 21 -30.29 -4.81 8.91
N SER A 22 -31.37 -5.24 8.26
CA SER A 22 -32.54 -5.83 8.91
C SER A 22 -33.33 -6.69 7.91
N HIS A 23 -34.00 -7.72 8.44
CA HIS A 23 -34.47 -8.96 7.83
C HIS A 23 -35.57 -8.88 6.74
N LEU A 24 -35.62 -9.97 5.95
CA LEU A 24 -36.72 -10.61 5.18
C LEU A 24 -37.70 -9.74 4.36
N GLY A 25 -37.93 -10.14 3.10
CA GLY A 25 -39.21 -9.91 2.43
C GLY A 25 -39.12 -9.60 0.93
N THR A 26 -39.80 -10.43 0.16
CA THR A 26 -40.11 -10.38 -1.27
C THR A 26 -40.59 -9.01 -1.79
N GLN A 27 -40.16 -8.66 -3.02
CA GLN A 27 -40.83 -7.89 -4.09
C GLN A 27 -39.96 -6.78 -4.72
N ALA A 28 -39.87 -6.80 -6.05
CA ALA A 28 -39.31 -5.73 -6.88
C ALA A 28 -40.25 -4.51 -6.91
N PRO A 29 -39.73 -3.28 -7.13
CA PRO A 29 -39.94 -2.71 -8.47
C PRO A 29 -38.82 -1.79 -9.01
N GLN A 30 -38.66 -1.89 -10.34
CA GLN A 30 -38.36 -0.90 -11.40
C GLN A 30 -37.61 0.41 -11.08
N CYS A 31 -36.47 0.61 -11.77
CA CYS A 31 -35.80 1.90 -11.95
C CYS A 31 -36.42 2.71 -13.12
N PRO A 32 -36.52 4.05 -13.00
CA PRO A 32 -36.48 4.95 -14.15
C PRO A 32 -35.04 5.38 -14.47
N VAL A 33 -34.77 5.47 -15.77
CA VAL A 33 -33.52 5.94 -16.38
C VAL A 33 -33.41 7.46 -16.18
N ALA A 34 -32.25 7.94 -15.72
CA ALA A 34 -31.85 9.33 -15.87
C ALA A 34 -30.41 9.38 -16.40
N HIS A 35 -30.29 9.86 -17.64
CA HIS A 35 -29.05 10.37 -18.20
C HIS A 35 -28.54 11.52 -17.33
N LEU A 36 -27.27 11.50 -16.96
CA LEU A 36 -26.55 12.73 -16.64
C LEU A 36 -25.10 12.59 -17.12
N ASP A 37 -24.86 13.19 -18.29
CA ASP A 37 -23.54 13.67 -18.66
C ASP A 37 -23.03 14.57 -17.55
N ASN A 38 -21.86 14.26 -16.99
CA ASN A 38 -20.92 15.26 -16.54
C ASN A 38 -19.52 14.65 -16.43
N GLN A 39 -18.63 15.24 -17.20
CA GLN A 39 -17.21 14.93 -17.31
C GLN A 39 -16.52 15.11 -15.96
N VAL A 40 -15.88 14.06 -15.46
CA VAL A 40 -14.87 14.15 -14.39
C VAL A 40 -13.57 13.57 -14.97
N PRO A 41 -12.46 14.34 -15.00
CA PRO A 41 -11.24 13.86 -15.61
C PRO A 41 -10.62 12.73 -14.78
N THR A 42 -10.40 11.60 -15.45
CA THR A 42 -9.71 10.40 -14.96
C THR A 42 -8.23 10.67 -14.67
N GLU A 43 -7.89 11.07 -13.44
CA GLU A 43 -6.51 10.95 -12.94
C GLU A 43 -6.38 9.73 -12.04
N ARG A 44 -5.82 8.67 -12.64
CA ARG A 44 -5.62 7.34 -12.06
C ARG A 44 -4.52 7.40 -11.01
N THR A 45 -4.85 7.02 -9.77
CA THR A 45 -3.92 6.76 -8.67
C THR A 45 -3.02 5.57 -9.03
N ARG A 46 -1.93 5.83 -9.76
CA ARG A 46 -0.96 4.82 -10.19
C ARG A 46 0.13 4.63 -9.14
N ALA A 47 -0.17 3.81 -8.13
CA ALA A 47 0.83 3.16 -7.29
C ALA A 47 0.33 1.79 -6.85
N ILE A 48 0.14 0.88 -7.80
CA ILE A 48 -0.16 -0.53 -7.55
C ILE A 48 1.02 -1.34 -8.11
N SER A 49 1.50 -2.26 -7.28
CA SER A 49 2.66 -3.13 -7.43
C SER A 49 2.98 -3.54 -8.87
N ARG A 50 4.20 -3.20 -9.30
CA ARG A 50 4.71 -3.50 -10.64
C ARG A 50 5.16 -4.96 -10.74
N THR A 51 4.45 -5.79 -11.49
CA THR A 51 5.11 -6.80 -12.33
C THR A 51 5.59 -6.06 -13.59
N LEU A 52 6.90 -5.98 -13.78
CA LEU A 52 7.45 -5.44 -15.03
C LEU A 52 6.89 -6.29 -16.19
N GLU A 53 6.43 -5.61 -17.25
CA GLU A 53 6.04 -6.09 -18.59
C GLU A 53 4.56 -6.43 -18.83
N ASN A 54 3.81 -6.96 -17.85
CA ASN A 54 2.36 -7.17 -18.00
C ASN A 54 1.62 -6.58 -16.79
N ASP A 55 1.05 -5.38 -16.95
CA ASP A 55 0.14 -4.79 -15.97
C ASP A 55 -1.28 -5.25 -16.29
N PRO A 56 -1.88 -6.16 -15.50
CA PRO A 56 -3.23 -6.66 -15.77
C PRO A 56 -4.27 -5.55 -15.89
N VAL A 57 -4.08 -4.43 -15.16
CA VAL A 57 -4.99 -3.28 -15.21
C VAL A 57 -4.89 -2.56 -16.55
N LYS A 58 -3.70 -2.47 -17.12
CA LYS A 58 -3.49 -1.87 -18.45
C LYS A 58 -4.05 -2.78 -19.54
N THR A 59 -3.90 -4.09 -19.39
CA THR A 59 -4.33 -5.07 -20.39
C THR A 59 -5.85 -5.26 -20.40
N PHE A 60 -6.48 -5.38 -19.24
CA PHE A 60 -7.94 -5.54 -19.13
C PHE A 60 -8.70 -4.21 -19.17
N ASN A 61 -8.01 -3.07 -19.07
CA ASN A 61 -8.61 -1.73 -18.90
C ASN A 61 -9.53 -1.60 -17.67
N GLU A 62 -9.47 -2.55 -16.74
CA GLU A 62 -10.21 -2.59 -15.49
C GLU A 62 -9.31 -2.97 -14.32
N ALA A 63 -9.66 -2.52 -13.11
CA ALA A 63 -8.94 -2.85 -11.89
C ALA A 63 -9.84 -3.69 -10.97
N CYS A 64 -9.82 -5.00 -11.15
CA CYS A 64 -10.55 -5.95 -10.32
C CYS A 64 -9.64 -6.53 -9.23
N LEU A 65 -10.08 -6.48 -7.98
CA LEU A 65 -9.33 -6.97 -6.82
C LEU A 65 -10.14 -8.00 -6.06
N MET A 66 -9.55 -9.18 -5.82
CA MET A 66 -10.19 -10.27 -5.08
C MET A 66 -10.20 -9.99 -3.57
N VAL A 67 -11.38 -10.11 -2.96
CA VAL A 67 -11.56 -9.97 -1.51
C VAL A 67 -11.09 -11.26 -0.82
N ARG A 68 -10.13 -11.14 0.09
CA ARG A 68 -9.53 -12.27 0.82
C ARG A 68 -9.79 -12.20 2.32
N LYS A 69 -9.78 -13.36 2.99
CA LYS A 69 -10.02 -13.46 4.44
C LYS A 69 -9.11 -12.57 5.30
N PRO A 70 -7.76 -12.54 5.10
CA PRO A 70 -6.89 -11.71 5.93
C PRO A 70 -7.18 -10.21 5.81
N ALA A 71 -7.59 -9.76 4.62
CA ALA A 71 -8.00 -8.37 4.41
C ALA A 71 -9.33 -8.08 5.12
N LEU A 72 -10.31 -8.99 5.06
CA LEU A 72 -11.58 -8.83 5.77
C LEU A 72 -11.40 -8.79 7.29
N GLU A 73 -10.54 -9.64 7.83
CA GLU A 73 -10.18 -9.65 9.26
C GLU A 73 -9.56 -8.31 9.69
N LEU A 74 -8.56 -7.82 8.95
CA LEU A 74 -7.92 -6.55 9.26
C LEU A 74 -8.89 -5.36 9.10
N LEU A 75 -9.75 -5.37 8.09
CA LEU A 75 -10.81 -4.36 7.93
C LEU A 75 -11.80 -4.38 9.10
N HIS A 76 -12.11 -5.55 9.65
CA HIS A 76 -12.95 -5.66 10.84
C HIS A 76 -12.28 -5.03 12.06
N TYR A 77 -10.99 -5.29 12.27
CA TYR A 77 -10.22 -4.65 13.36
C TYR A 77 -10.15 -3.13 13.20
N LEU A 78 -9.91 -2.63 11.98
CA LEU A 78 -9.87 -1.19 11.70
C LEU A 78 -11.22 -0.49 11.93
N LYS A 79 -12.34 -1.16 11.64
CA LYS A 79 -13.68 -0.61 11.93
C LYS A 79 -13.95 -0.47 13.42
N ASN A 80 -13.42 -1.38 14.23
CA ASN A 80 -13.62 -1.41 15.68
C ASN A 80 -12.50 -0.69 16.45
N THR A 81 -11.60 0.02 15.75
CA THR A 81 -10.47 0.68 16.39
C THR A 81 -10.94 1.94 17.13
N ASN A 82 -10.58 2.04 18.41
CA ASN A 82 -10.80 3.25 19.20
C ASN A 82 -9.62 4.21 19.00
N PHE A 83 -9.91 5.38 18.42
CA PHE A 83 -8.91 6.41 18.11
C PHE A 83 -8.33 7.12 19.35
N ALA A 84 -8.93 6.94 20.53
CA ALA A 84 -8.37 7.45 21.78
C ALA A 84 -7.21 6.58 22.31
N HIS A 85 -7.08 5.34 21.85
CA HIS A 85 -5.98 4.45 22.20
C HIS A 85 -4.74 4.72 21.34
N PRO A 86 -3.54 4.31 21.80
CA PRO A 86 -2.34 4.38 20.98
C PRO A 86 -2.51 3.59 19.67
N ALA A 87 -1.85 4.06 18.61
CA ALA A 87 -1.96 3.48 17.29
C ALA A 87 -1.62 1.98 17.28
N VAL A 88 -2.60 1.15 16.89
CA VAL A 88 -2.44 -0.31 16.85
C VAL A 88 -1.56 -0.69 15.65
N ARG A 89 -0.62 -1.61 15.87
CA ARG A 89 0.31 -2.13 14.86
C ARG A 89 -0.18 -3.49 14.35
N TYR A 90 -0.41 -3.59 13.05
CA TYR A 90 -0.75 -4.82 12.35
C TYR A 90 0.38 -5.20 11.41
N VAL A 91 0.77 -6.48 11.38
CA VAL A 91 1.84 -6.96 10.48
C VAL A 91 1.31 -8.07 9.59
N LEU A 92 1.22 -7.80 8.30
CA LEU A 92 0.93 -8.78 7.26
C LEU A 92 2.21 -9.53 6.88
N TYR A 93 2.22 -10.83 7.09
CA TYR A 93 3.35 -11.70 6.77
C TYR A 93 2.89 -12.95 6.01
N GLY A 94 3.82 -13.60 5.31
CA GLY A 94 3.52 -14.78 4.50
C GLY A 94 4.53 -14.96 3.38
N GLU A 95 4.47 -16.11 2.71
CA GLU A 95 5.41 -16.51 1.67
C GLU A 95 5.45 -15.54 0.48
N LYS A 96 6.47 -15.68 -0.37
CA LYS A 96 6.58 -14.89 -1.60
C LYS A 96 5.40 -15.20 -2.54
N GLY A 97 4.80 -14.15 -3.12
CA GLY A 97 3.70 -14.30 -4.09
C GLY A 97 2.32 -14.54 -3.50
N THR A 98 2.15 -14.46 -2.17
CA THR A 98 0.85 -14.67 -1.50
C THR A 98 -0.14 -13.49 -1.58
N GLY A 99 0.22 -12.36 -2.19
CA GLY A 99 -0.68 -11.21 -2.33
C GLY A 99 -0.75 -10.28 -1.10
N LYS A 100 0.32 -10.19 -0.30
CA LYS A 100 0.44 -9.25 0.83
C LYS A 100 0.17 -7.80 0.41
N THR A 101 0.85 -7.32 -0.63
CA THR A 101 0.70 -5.94 -1.10
C THR A 101 -0.70 -5.67 -1.67
N LEU A 102 -1.30 -6.64 -2.38
CA LEU A 102 -2.70 -6.51 -2.84
C LEU A 102 -3.68 -6.41 -1.66
N SER A 103 -3.44 -7.18 -0.60
CA SER A 103 -4.24 -7.08 0.64
C SER A 103 -4.07 -5.71 1.30
N LEU A 104 -2.84 -5.17 1.33
CA LEU A 104 -2.57 -3.81 1.81
C LEU A 104 -3.28 -2.75 0.96
N CYS A 105 -3.21 -2.84 -0.37
CA CYS A 105 -3.89 -1.93 -1.29
C CYS A 105 -5.41 -1.92 -1.09
N HIS A 106 -6.01 -3.08 -0.84
CA HIS A 106 -7.45 -3.18 -0.54
C HIS A 106 -7.81 -2.39 0.72
N ILE A 107 -6.98 -2.48 1.76
CA ILE A 107 -7.19 -1.74 3.02
C ILE A 107 -6.99 -0.24 2.81
N ILE A 108 -5.95 0.16 2.08
CA ILE A 108 -5.69 1.56 1.75
C ILE A 108 -6.89 2.17 1.01
N HIS A 109 -7.42 1.47 0.01
CA HIS A 109 -8.58 1.95 -0.74
C HIS A 109 -9.83 2.08 0.14
N PHE A 110 -10.06 1.11 1.04
CA PHE A 110 -11.15 1.20 2.01
C PHE A 110 -11.01 2.43 2.93
N CYS A 111 -9.82 2.68 3.48
CA CYS A 111 -9.56 3.84 4.35
C CYS A 111 -9.65 5.16 3.58
N ALA A 112 -9.18 5.20 2.33
CA ALA A 112 -9.31 6.38 1.47
C ALA A 112 -10.79 6.73 1.22
N LYS A 113 -11.66 5.73 1.03
CA LYS A 113 -13.12 5.92 0.91
C LYS A 113 -13.76 6.44 2.19
N GLN A 114 -13.14 6.21 3.35
CA GLN A 114 -13.61 6.72 4.65
C GLN A 114 -13.00 8.08 5.02
N ASP A 115 -12.38 8.78 4.07
CA ASP A 115 -11.69 10.05 4.29
C ASP A 115 -10.61 9.97 5.39
N TRP A 116 -9.78 8.92 5.36
CA TRP A 116 -8.56 8.85 6.16
C TRP A 116 -7.40 9.47 5.39
N LEU A 117 -6.44 10.04 6.12
CA LEU A 117 -5.16 10.47 5.58
C LEU A 117 -4.28 9.25 5.35
N ILE A 118 -3.87 9.05 4.09
CA ILE A 118 -3.14 7.87 3.65
C ILE A 118 -1.64 8.18 3.60
N LEU A 119 -0.90 7.63 4.55
CA LEU A 119 0.56 7.62 4.53
C LEU A 119 1.04 6.27 4.01
N HIS A 120 1.15 6.14 2.68
CA HIS A 120 1.53 4.90 2.03
C HIS A 120 2.99 4.91 1.54
N ILE A 121 3.71 3.84 1.82
CA ILE A 121 5.07 3.58 1.37
C ILE A 121 5.07 2.26 0.59
N PRO A 122 5.03 2.32 -0.76
CA PRO A 122 4.81 1.14 -1.59
C PRO A 122 5.92 0.09 -1.57
N ASP A 123 7.17 0.49 -1.35
CA ASP A 123 8.30 -0.44 -1.17
C ASP A 123 9.44 0.26 -0.43
N ALA A 124 9.58 -0.02 0.88
CA ALA A 124 10.67 0.53 1.69
C ALA A 124 12.05 -0.02 1.28
N HIS A 125 12.13 -1.14 0.54
CA HIS A 125 13.41 -1.67 0.10
C HIS A 125 14.09 -0.78 -0.92
N LEU A 126 13.34 0.00 -1.70
CA LEU A 126 13.90 0.95 -2.67
C LEU A 126 14.67 2.08 -1.97
N TRP A 127 14.35 2.39 -0.71
CA TRP A 127 15.04 3.43 0.06
C TRP A 127 16.36 2.95 0.66
N VAL A 128 16.68 1.65 0.59
CA VAL A 128 17.92 1.09 1.19
C VAL A 128 18.85 0.46 0.16
N LYS A 129 18.50 0.52 -1.14
CA LYS A 129 19.30 -0.04 -2.24
C LYS A 129 19.22 0.83 -3.50
N ASN A 130 20.23 0.72 -4.35
CA ASN A 130 20.27 1.32 -5.69
C ASN A 130 20.02 2.84 -5.74
N CYS A 131 20.42 3.57 -4.70
CA CYS A 131 20.37 5.03 -4.71
C CYS A 131 21.55 5.57 -5.51
N ARG A 132 21.24 6.39 -6.52
CA ARG A 132 22.25 7.02 -7.38
C ARG A 132 22.83 8.26 -6.73
N ASP A 133 21.96 9.10 -6.17
CA ASP A 133 22.34 10.38 -5.57
C ASP A 133 22.16 10.30 -4.06
N LEU A 134 23.25 10.09 -3.34
CA LEU A 134 23.28 10.11 -1.89
C LEU A 134 24.03 11.36 -1.43
N LEU A 135 23.33 12.29 -0.80
CA LEU A 135 23.90 13.55 -0.34
C LEU A 135 24.08 13.53 1.16
N GLN A 136 25.16 14.12 1.67
CA GLN A 136 25.25 14.38 3.11
C GLN A 136 24.22 15.46 3.49
N SER A 137 23.44 15.19 4.54
CA SER A 137 22.37 16.09 4.95
C SER A 137 22.92 17.41 5.48
N THR A 138 22.28 18.51 5.07
CA THR A 138 22.63 19.86 5.53
C THR A 138 22.16 20.11 6.95
N TYR A 139 21.04 19.51 7.35
CA TYR A 139 20.47 19.61 8.70
C TYR A 139 21.24 18.76 9.71
N ASN A 140 21.57 17.52 9.35
CA ASN A 140 22.35 16.62 10.20
C ASN A 140 23.51 16.01 9.43
N LYS A 141 24.73 16.50 9.69
CA LYS A 141 25.95 16.05 9.02
C LYS A 141 26.24 14.55 9.17
N GLN A 142 25.68 13.88 10.19
CA GLN A 142 25.87 12.43 10.37
C GLN A 142 24.90 11.59 9.53
N ARG A 143 23.94 12.22 8.85
CA ARG A 143 22.92 11.54 8.05
C ARG A 143 23.08 11.81 6.56
N PHE A 144 22.45 10.95 5.78
CA PHE A 144 22.37 11.05 4.34
C PHE A 144 20.93 11.25 3.86
N ASP A 145 20.82 12.11 2.86
CA ASP A 145 19.58 12.49 2.19
C ASP A 145 19.48 11.81 0.84
N GLN A 146 18.24 11.43 0.48
CA GLN A 146 17.89 10.69 -0.73
C GLN A 146 16.85 11.51 -1.52
N PRO A 147 17.30 12.56 -2.22
CA PRO A 147 16.43 13.58 -2.79
C PRO A 147 15.49 13.03 -3.87
N LEU A 148 15.96 12.07 -4.69
CA LEU A 148 15.17 11.48 -5.76
C LEU A 148 13.98 10.68 -5.21
N GLU A 149 14.24 9.75 -4.29
CA GLU A 149 13.23 8.91 -3.65
C GLU A 149 12.22 9.77 -2.86
N ALA A 150 12.71 10.77 -2.13
CA ALA A 150 11.87 11.70 -1.38
C ALA A 150 10.94 12.50 -2.31
N SER A 151 11.45 13.02 -3.43
CA SER A 151 10.65 13.81 -4.38
C SER A 151 9.56 12.98 -5.07
N ILE A 152 9.87 11.74 -5.46
CA ILE A 152 8.89 10.82 -6.05
C ILE A 152 7.78 10.51 -5.04
N TRP A 153 8.16 10.25 -3.79
CA TRP A 153 7.20 9.99 -2.72
C TRP A 153 6.33 11.22 -2.43
N LEU A 154 6.90 12.43 -2.35
CA LEU A 154 6.13 13.67 -2.12
C LEU A 154 5.12 13.95 -3.23
N LYS A 155 5.48 13.72 -4.51
CA LYS A 155 4.54 13.85 -5.64
C LYS A 155 3.34 12.92 -5.47
N ASN A 156 3.59 11.64 -5.17
CA ASN A 156 2.53 10.67 -4.94
C ASN A 156 1.69 10.99 -3.70
N PHE A 157 2.34 11.46 -2.63
CA PHE A 157 1.67 11.87 -1.40
C PHE A 157 0.75 13.07 -1.61
N LYS A 158 1.19 14.05 -2.43
CA LYS A 158 0.38 15.22 -2.81
C LYS A 158 -0.93 14.79 -3.48
N THR A 159 -0.83 13.99 -4.52
CA THR A 159 -1.99 13.50 -5.29
C THR A 159 -2.91 12.63 -4.43
N ALA A 160 -2.36 11.83 -3.51
CA ALA A 160 -3.16 10.93 -2.68
C ALA A 160 -4.01 11.67 -1.62
N ASN A 161 -3.55 12.81 -1.10
CA ASN A 161 -4.12 13.45 0.09
C ASN A 161 -4.47 14.93 -0.10
N GLU A 162 -4.65 15.39 -1.34
CA GLU A 162 -4.82 16.81 -1.69
C GLU A 162 -5.83 17.55 -0.79
N ARG A 163 -6.94 16.91 -0.46
CA ARG A 163 -8.00 17.44 0.42
C ARG A 163 -7.51 17.85 1.82
N PHE A 164 -6.60 17.08 2.41
CA PHE A 164 -6.10 17.32 3.77
C PHE A 164 -4.95 18.33 3.81
N LEU A 165 -4.24 18.52 2.70
CA LEU A 165 -3.05 19.38 2.67
C LEU A 165 -3.36 20.84 2.93
N SER A 166 -4.55 21.32 2.56
CA SER A 166 -5.02 22.68 2.84
C SER A 166 -5.57 22.84 4.27
N GLN A 167 -6.07 21.75 4.87
CA GLN A 167 -6.65 21.76 6.21
C GLN A 167 -5.58 21.70 7.31
N ILE A 168 -4.52 20.92 7.09
CA ILE A 168 -3.44 20.74 8.05
C ILE A 168 -2.53 21.96 8.01
N LYS A 169 -2.40 22.63 9.16
CA LYS A 169 -1.56 23.83 9.29
C LYS A 169 -0.31 23.53 10.09
N VAL A 170 0.82 23.95 9.58
CA VAL A 170 2.12 23.71 10.19
C VAL A 170 2.25 24.46 11.52
N GLN A 171 2.73 23.80 12.58
CA GLN A 171 2.80 24.39 13.92
C GLN A 171 4.16 25.01 14.29
N ASP A 172 5.19 24.72 13.51
CA ASP A 172 6.55 25.22 13.70
C ASP A 172 7.02 26.02 12.47
N LYS A 173 8.02 26.89 12.65
CA LYS A 173 8.70 27.57 11.54
C LYS A 173 9.80 26.66 11.00
N TYR A 174 9.84 26.48 9.67
CA TYR A 174 10.85 25.67 9.00
C TYR A 174 11.67 26.52 8.04
N VAL A 175 13.00 26.52 8.23
CA VAL A 175 13.94 27.28 7.40
C VAL A 175 14.56 26.34 6.38
N TRP A 176 14.30 26.60 5.09
CA TRP A 176 14.82 25.79 3.99
C TRP A 176 16.20 26.25 3.54
N ASN A 177 16.38 27.56 3.51
CA ASN A 177 17.59 28.25 3.07
C ASN A 177 17.70 29.60 3.80
N LYS A 178 18.84 30.29 3.69
CA LYS A 178 19.06 31.62 4.30
C LYS A 178 18.00 32.67 3.92
N ARG A 179 17.32 32.51 2.78
CA ARG A 179 16.34 33.45 2.24
C ARG A 179 14.90 32.97 2.32
N GLU A 180 14.68 31.68 2.59
CA GLU A 180 13.35 31.07 2.47
C GLU A 180 13.02 30.21 3.67
N SER A 181 11.84 30.47 4.22
CA SER A 181 11.27 29.76 5.34
C SER A 181 9.77 29.66 5.17
N THR A 182 9.21 28.55 5.63
CA THR A 182 7.77 28.39 5.81
C THR A 182 7.45 28.76 7.26
N GLU A 183 6.56 29.73 7.44
CA GLU A 183 6.16 30.22 8.75
C GLU A 183 5.09 29.31 9.40
N LYS A 184 4.95 29.44 10.71
CA LYS A 184 3.87 28.77 11.45
C LYS A 184 2.51 29.24 10.93
N GLY A 185 1.60 28.30 10.73
CA GLY A 185 0.23 28.54 10.27
C GLY A 185 0.02 28.34 8.76
N SER A 186 1.09 28.23 7.97
CA SER A 186 1.01 27.82 6.56
C SER A 186 0.38 26.44 6.40
N PRO A 187 -0.35 26.17 5.30
CA PRO A 187 -0.88 24.84 5.00
C PRO A 187 0.25 23.85 4.70
N LEU A 188 0.01 22.57 4.99
CA LEU A 188 0.96 21.49 4.72
C LEU A 188 1.24 21.34 3.21
N ALA A 189 0.30 21.77 2.36
CA ALA A 189 0.47 21.85 0.91
C ALA A 189 1.74 22.62 0.52
N GLU A 190 2.02 23.76 1.15
CA GLU A 190 3.21 24.58 0.86
C GLU A 190 4.50 23.80 1.16
N VAL A 191 4.55 23.06 2.27
CA VAL A 191 5.73 22.24 2.63
C VAL A 191 5.98 21.15 1.59
N VAL A 192 4.92 20.49 1.14
CA VAL A 192 5.00 19.43 0.12
C VAL A 192 5.44 20.01 -1.22
N GLU A 193 4.87 21.13 -1.64
CA GLU A 193 5.23 21.82 -2.88
C GLU A 193 6.68 22.34 -2.87
N GLN A 194 7.14 22.90 -1.74
CA GLN A 194 8.52 23.30 -1.56
C GLN A 194 9.48 22.11 -1.72
N GLY A 195 9.15 20.95 -1.13
CA GLY A 195 9.95 19.73 -1.28
C GLY A 195 9.94 19.17 -2.72
N ILE A 196 8.86 19.35 -3.48
CA ILE A 196 8.77 18.93 -4.89
C ILE A 196 9.56 19.89 -5.80
N MET A 197 9.44 21.20 -5.57
CA MET A 197 10.15 22.23 -6.34
C MET A 197 11.65 22.19 -6.07
N ARG A 198 12.05 21.90 -4.82
CA ARG A 198 13.44 21.87 -4.37
C ARG A 198 13.85 20.47 -3.96
N VAL A 199 14.18 19.66 -4.95
CA VAL A 199 14.55 18.25 -4.79
C VAL A 199 15.65 18.04 -3.74
N ARG A 200 16.63 18.96 -3.61
CA ARG A 200 17.70 18.86 -2.60
C ARG A 200 17.19 18.82 -1.16
N ASN A 201 16.12 19.55 -0.86
CA ASN A 201 15.53 19.62 0.49
C ASN A 201 14.32 18.67 0.63
N ALA A 202 14.06 17.82 -0.37
CA ALA A 202 12.90 16.93 -0.36
C ALA A 202 12.92 15.97 0.84
N THR A 203 14.09 15.47 1.23
CA THR A 203 14.23 14.56 2.39
C THR A 203 13.82 15.23 3.70
N ASP A 204 14.25 16.48 3.90
CA ASP A 204 13.85 17.28 5.05
C ASP A 204 12.35 17.58 5.03
N ALA A 205 11.80 17.89 3.85
CA ALA A 205 10.36 18.10 3.69
C ALA A 205 9.54 16.85 4.08
N VAL A 206 9.98 15.66 3.68
CA VAL A 206 9.37 14.39 4.12
C VAL A 206 9.44 14.26 5.64
N GLY A 207 10.60 14.54 6.24
CA GLY A 207 10.76 14.50 7.70
C GLY A 207 9.83 15.45 8.43
N ILE A 208 9.65 16.66 7.90
CA ILE A 208 8.72 17.68 8.44
C ILE A 208 7.27 17.21 8.32
N VAL A 209 6.87 16.70 7.15
CA VAL A 209 5.52 16.16 6.92
C VAL A 209 5.22 15.05 7.93
N LEU A 210 6.12 14.07 8.09
CA LEU A 210 5.94 12.98 9.05
C LEU A 210 5.84 13.46 10.50
N LYS A 211 6.68 14.42 10.89
CA LYS A 211 6.65 15.03 12.23
C LYS A 211 5.32 15.74 12.49
N GLU A 212 4.84 16.54 11.53
CA GLU A 212 3.61 17.31 11.69
C GLU A 212 2.38 16.40 11.73
N LEU A 213 2.32 15.40 10.83
CA LEU A 213 1.23 14.41 10.83
C LEU A 213 1.14 13.65 12.15
N LYS A 214 2.28 13.23 12.69
CA LYS A 214 2.34 12.54 13.99
C LYS A 214 1.93 13.43 15.16
N ARG A 215 2.25 14.72 15.11
CA ARG A 215 1.87 15.69 16.16
C ARG A 215 0.37 16.02 16.12
N GLN A 216 -0.20 16.12 14.93
CA GLN A 216 -1.59 16.53 14.74
C GLN A 216 -2.60 15.38 14.76
N SER A 217 -2.14 14.13 14.61
CA SER A 217 -3.02 12.95 14.71
C SER A 217 -3.76 12.89 16.05
N SER A 218 -3.12 13.33 17.14
CA SER A 218 -3.72 13.37 18.48
C SER A 218 -4.79 14.45 18.66
N LEU A 219 -4.89 15.42 17.73
CA LEU A 219 -5.91 16.48 17.76
C LEU A 219 -7.27 16.01 17.20
N GLY A 220 -7.32 14.84 16.57
CA GLY A 220 -8.55 14.26 16.03
C GLY A 220 -9.10 14.94 14.77
N VAL A 221 -8.34 15.86 14.16
CA VAL A 221 -8.74 16.58 12.93
C VAL A 221 -8.81 15.63 11.72
N PHE A 222 -7.96 14.60 11.71
CA PHE A 222 -7.92 13.58 10.67
C PHE A 222 -7.61 12.22 11.28
N ARG A 223 -7.99 11.16 10.56
CA ARG A 223 -7.61 9.78 10.90
C ARG A 223 -6.41 9.38 10.07
N LEU A 224 -5.36 8.87 10.70
CA LEU A 224 -4.11 8.54 10.02
C LEU A 224 -3.99 7.04 9.77
N LEU A 225 -3.80 6.63 8.52
CA LEU A 225 -3.39 5.27 8.17
C LEU A 225 -1.93 5.28 7.74
N VAL A 226 -1.07 4.58 8.48
CA VAL A 226 0.32 4.34 8.11
C VAL A 226 0.42 2.97 7.45
N ALA A 227 0.61 2.93 6.14
CA ALA A 227 0.73 1.71 5.35
C ALA A 227 2.14 1.58 4.80
N VAL A 228 2.93 0.61 5.29
CA VAL A 228 4.34 0.44 4.87
C VAL A 228 4.56 -0.97 4.33
N ASP A 229 4.94 -1.08 3.06
CA ASP A 229 5.38 -2.33 2.47
C ASP A 229 6.88 -2.55 2.65
N GLY A 230 7.28 -3.76 3.06
CA GLY A 230 8.68 -4.12 3.22
C GLY A 230 9.33 -3.50 4.45
N VAL A 231 8.61 -3.42 5.57
CA VAL A 231 9.06 -2.76 6.80
C VAL A 231 10.37 -3.34 7.36
N ASN A 232 10.69 -4.58 7.02
CA ASN A 232 11.96 -5.23 7.37
C ASN A 232 13.21 -4.52 6.78
N ALA A 233 13.06 -3.65 5.78
CA ALA A 233 14.13 -2.80 5.30
C ALA A 233 14.61 -1.78 6.35
N LEU A 234 13.72 -1.34 7.25
CA LEU A 234 14.03 -0.26 8.21
C LEU A 234 15.10 -0.64 9.22
N TRP A 235 15.14 -1.91 9.64
CA TRP A 235 16.10 -2.47 10.61
C TRP A 235 17.03 -3.51 10.00
N GLY A 236 17.03 -3.60 8.66
CA GLY A 236 17.91 -4.50 7.93
C GLY A 236 19.33 -3.94 7.77
N ARG A 237 20.00 -4.39 6.71
CA ARG A 237 21.26 -3.81 6.24
C ARG A 237 21.03 -3.10 4.92
N THR A 238 21.79 -2.04 4.65
CA THR A 238 21.73 -1.32 3.38
C THR A 238 22.80 -1.83 2.41
N THR A 239 22.61 -1.62 1.10
CA THR A 239 23.70 -1.82 0.12
C THR A 239 24.49 -0.54 -0.14
N LEU A 240 24.09 0.57 0.46
CA LEU A 240 24.67 1.89 0.23
C LEU A 240 26.01 1.98 0.96
N LYS A 241 26.95 2.66 0.32
CA LYS A 241 28.29 2.88 0.82
C LYS A 241 28.62 4.35 0.74
N ARG A 242 29.46 4.82 1.66
CA ARG A 242 30.03 6.16 1.60
C ARG A 242 31.11 6.22 0.52
N GLU A 243 31.65 7.41 0.26
CA GLU A 243 32.73 7.63 -0.70
C GLU A 243 33.98 6.81 -0.38
N ASP A 244 34.26 6.57 0.91
CA ASP A 244 35.35 5.73 1.41
C ASP A 244 35.07 4.20 1.30
N LYS A 245 33.93 3.81 0.70
CA LYS A 245 33.42 2.43 0.56
C LYS A 245 32.99 1.77 1.87
N SER A 246 32.96 2.48 2.99
CA SER A 246 32.39 1.97 4.24
C SER A 246 30.86 1.78 4.11
N PRO A 247 30.30 0.73 4.74
CA PRO A 247 28.86 0.47 4.68
C PRO A 247 28.08 1.49 5.52
N ILE A 248 26.91 1.89 5.03
CA ILE A 248 26.02 2.81 5.73
C ILE A 248 24.97 2.02 6.53
N THR A 249 24.76 2.40 7.78
CA THR A 249 23.68 1.82 8.60
C THR A 249 22.31 2.43 8.24
N PRO A 250 21.19 1.71 8.40
CA PRO A 250 19.87 2.28 8.08
C PRO A 250 19.52 3.52 8.91
N GLU A 251 20.09 3.67 10.10
CA GLU A 251 19.87 4.84 10.97
C GLU A 251 20.50 6.13 10.45
N GLU A 252 21.57 6.00 9.65
CA GLU A 252 22.21 7.13 8.99
C GLU A 252 21.37 7.67 7.81
N LEU A 253 20.40 6.91 7.30
CA LEU A 253 19.50 7.37 6.25
C LEU A 253 18.35 8.19 6.84
N ALA A 254 18.26 9.46 6.46
CA ALA A 254 17.28 10.38 7.04
C ALA A 254 15.82 9.94 6.80
N LEU A 255 15.50 9.41 5.61
CA LEU A 255 14.17 8.86 5.31
C LEU A 255 13.80 7.69 6.22
N ILE A 256 14.72 6.73 6.39
CA ILE A 256 14.51 5.56 7.23
C ILE A 256 14.38 5.95 8.69
N TYR A 257 15.25 6.84 9.17
CA TYR A 257 15.21 7.34 10.54
C TYR A 257 13.88 8.03 10.86
N ASN A 258 13.37 8.87 9.96
CA ASN A 258 12.09 9.54 10.15
C ASN A 258 10.92 8.56 10.08
N LEU A 259 10.98 7.57 9.19
CA LEU A 259 9.95 6.55 9.08
C LEU A 259 9.89 5.62 10.31
N ARG A 260 11.04 5.24 10.89
CA ARG A 260 11.10 4.47 12.14
C ARG A 260 10.32 5.15 13.27
N LYS A 261 10.32 6.49 13.33
CA LYS A 261 9.53 7.24 14.32
C LYS A 261 8.03 7.14 14.09
N MET A 262 7.59 6.98 12.83
CA MET A 262 6.17 6.87 12.49
C MET A 262 5.58 5.51 12.89
N VAL A 263 6.42 4.47 12.88
CA VAL A 263 6.04 3.11 13.25
C VAL A 263 5.93 2.91 14.77
N LYS A 264 6.54 3.79 15.56
CA LYS A 264 6.31 3.84 17.01
C LYS A 264 4.84 4.21 17.29
N ASN A 265 4.25 3.60 18.31
CA ASN A 265 2.84 3.76 18.73
C ASN A 265 2.70 4.78 19.88
N ASP A 266 3.58 5.76 19.95
CA ASP A 266 3.60 6.86 20.91
C ASP A 266 2.60 7.99 20.56
N TRP A 267 1.66 7.73 19.66
CA TRP A 267 0.66 8.67 19.17
C TRP A 267 -0.71 7.99 19.04
N GLN A 268 -1.79 8.78 19.16
CA GLN A 268 -3.18 8.35 19.03
C GLN A 268 -3.83 8.88 17.75
N GLY A 269 -5.02 8.40 17.40
CA GLY A 269 -5.78 8.92 16.25
C GLY A 269 -5.50 8.23 14.91
N GLY A 270 -4.91 7.03 14.92
CA GLY A 270 -4.67 6.29 13.69
C GLY A 270 -4.31 4.82 13.88
N ALA A 271 -3.99 4.16 12.77
CA ALA A 271 -3.63 2.76 12.71
C ALA A 271 -2.38 2.55 11.85
N ILE A 272 -1.56 1.57 12.22
CA ILE A 272 -0.31 1.24 11.53
C ILE A 272 -0.46 -0.16 10.94
N VAL A 273 -0.47 -0.26 9.61
CA VAL A 273 -0.51 -1.52 8.87
C VAL A 273 0.82 -1.69 8.13
N LEU A 274 1.55 -2.72 8.53
CA LEU A 274 2.87 -3.03 8.00
C LEU A 274 2.81 -4.33 7.22
N THR A 275 3.67 -4.47 6.22
CA THR A 275 3.95 -5.78 5.63
C THR A 275 5.43 -6.09 5.78
N VAL A 276 5.73 -7.36 6.05
CA VAL A 276 7.09 -7.88 5.89
C VAL A 276 7.18 -8.57 4.55
N SER A 277 8.25 -8.28 3.80
CA SER A 277 8.42 -8.84 2.46
C SER A 277 9.83 -9.38 2.26
N GLN A 278 9.90 -10.63 1.82
CA GLN A 278 11.13 -11.27 1.37
C GLN A 278 11.55 -10.73 -0.01
N THR A 279 10.59 -10.39 -0.89
CA THR A 279 10.89 -9.88 -2.22
C THR A 279 11.55 -8.51 -2.09
N GLY A 280 12.75 -8.37 -2.65
CA GLY A 280 13.50 -7.12 -2.59
C GLY A 280 14.27 -6.91 -1.28
N SER A 281 14.13 -7.80 -0.30
CA SER A 281 14.90 -7.81 0.94
C SER A 281 16.40 -7.99 0.69
N LEU A 282 17.20 -7.38 1.56
CA LEU A 282 18.65 -7.41 1.50
C LEU A 282 19.20 -8.35 2.58
N PHE A 283 20.14 -9.21 2.21
CA PHE A 283 20.84 -10.11 3.14
C PHE A 283 19.92 -11.03 3.96
N LYS A 284 18.80 -11.47 3.37
CA LYS A 284 17.86 -12.42 3.97
C LYS A 284 17.72 -13.69 3.12
N PRO A 285 17.58 -14.86 3.74
CA PRO A 285 17.43 -16.11 2.99
C PRO A 285 16.09 -16.14 2.26
N ARG A 286 16.07 -16.74 1.07
CA ARG A 286 14.87 -16.75 0.20
C ARG A 286 13.66 -17.46 0.82
N LYS A 287 13.90 -18.44 1.68
CA LYS A 287 12.85 -19.24 2.33
C LYS A 287 12.27 -18.58 3.58
N ALA A 288 12.91 -17.53 4.12
CA ALA A 288 12.40 -16.83 5.30
C ALA A 288 11.20 -15.96 4.94
N TYR A 289 10.13 -16.10 5.72
CA TYR A 289 8.92 -15.28 5.61
C TYR A 289 8.33 -14.88 6.95
N LEU A 290 8.86 -15.42 8.06
CA LEU A 290 8.38 -15.12 9.40
C LEU A 290 8.83 -13.71 9.82
N PRO A 291 7.99 -12.97 10.59
CA PRO A 291 8.32 -11.61 11.02
C PRO A 291 9.64 -11.53 11.76
N GLN A 292 9.88 -12.42 12.74
CA GLN A 292 11.09 -12.41 13.58
C GLN A 292 12.37 -12.64 12.76
N GLU A 293 12.34 -13.53 11.77
CA GLU A 293 13.49 -13.81 10.90
C GLU A 293 13.83 -12.62 9.98
N LEU A 294 12.79 -11.97 9.43
CA LEU A 294 12.95 -10.85 8.51
C LEU A 294 13.30 -9.55 9.23
N LEU A 295 12.66 -9.26 10.36
CA LEU A 295 12.91 -8.06 11.17
C LEU A 295 14.21 -8.15 11.96
N GLY A 296 14.62 -9.36 12.37
CA GLY A 296 15.68 -9.53 13.35
C GLY A 296 15.28 -9.05 14.74
N LYS A 297 16.23 -9.08 15.69
CA LYS A 297 15.97 -8.67 17.09
C LYS A 297 15.54 -7.20 17.17
N GLU A 298 16.33 -6.30 16.58
CA GLU A 298 16.08 -4.85 16.61
C GLU A 298 14.69 -4.48 16.08
N GLY A 299 14.28 -5.02 14.93
CA GLY A 299 12.97 -4.74 14.37
C GLY A 299 11.82 -5.39 15.15
N PHE A 300 12.04 -6.57 15.74
CA PHE A 300 11.02 -7.24 16.54
C PHE A 300 10.79 -6.51 17.87
N ASP A 301 11.86 -6.19 18.60
CA ASP A 301 11.81 -5.50 19.89
C ASP A 301 11.19 -4.10 19.78
N THR A 302 11.43 -3.41 18.65
CA THR A 302 10.83 -2.10 18.40
C THR A 302 9.36 -2.16 17.99
N LEU A 303 8.92 -3.24 17.34
CA LEU A 303 7.55 -3.46 16.89
C LEU A 303 6.64 -4.09 17.94
N ASP A 304 7.19 -4.80 18.91
CA ASP A 304 6.44 -5.44 19.99
C ASP A 304 5.74 -4.39 20.89
N PRO A 305 4.46 -4.57 21.27
CA PRO A 305 3.48 -5.55 20.79
C PRO A 305 2.81 -5.17 19.47
N PHE A 306 2.54 -6.17 18.62
CA PHE A 306 1.78 -6.04 17.37
C PHE A 306 0.88 -7.25 17.11
N ILE A 307 -0.11 -7.08 16.23
CA ILE A 307 -1.02 -8.15 15.80
C ILE A 307 -0.50 -8.77 14.49
N PRO A 308 0.03 -10.00 14.51
CA PRO A 308 0.50 -10.70 13.31
C PRO A 308 -0.68 -11.29 12.53
N ILE A 309 -0.84 -10.91 11.27
CA ILE A 309 -1.88 -11.43 10.37
C ILE A 309 -1.22 -12.23 9.23
N LEU A 310 -1.53 -13.52 9.18
CA LEU A 310 -0.98 -14.43 8.18
C LEU A 310 -1.73 -14.30 6.84
N VAL A 311 -0.98 -14.13 5.75
CA VAL A 311 -1.49 -14.16 4.39
C VAL A 311 -1.04 -15.45 3.70
N SER A 312 -1.96 -16.41 3.61
CA SER A 312 -1.72 -17.72 3.00
C SER A 312 -1.97 -17.75 1.48
N ASN A 313 -1.64 -18.87 0.86
CA ASN A 313 -2.03 -19.21 -0.52
C ASN A 313 -3.56 -19.25 -0.69
N TYR A 314 -4.04 -19.34 -1.92
CA TYR A 314 -5.46 -19.42 -2.20
C TYR A 314 -6.08 -20.68 -1.59
N ASN A 315 -7.27 -20.53 -1.03
CA ASN A 315 -8.14 -21.67 -0.74
C ASN A 315 -8.79 -22.17 -2.06
N PRO A 316 -9.41 -23.37 -2.08
CA PRO A 316 -10.00 -23.92 -3.31
C PRO A 316 -11.04 -23.00 -3.97
N LYS A 317 -11.82 -22.25 -3.19
CA LYS A 317 -12.83 -21.32 -3.72
C LYS A 317 -12.19 -20.04 -4.29
N GLU A 318 -11.16 -19.51 -3.63
CA GLU A 318 -10.37 -18.37 -4.13
C GLU A 318 -9.66 -18.74 -5.44
N PHE A 319 -9.14 -19.96 -5.53
CA PHE A 319 -8.52 -20.46 -6.76
C PHE A 319 -9.53 -20.54 -7.92
N GLU A 320 -10.69 -21.18 -7.70
CA GLU A 320 -11.71 -21.28 -8.74
C GLU A 320 -12.22 -19.90 -9.17
N GLY A 321 -12.46 -19.00 -8.22
CA GLY A 321 -12.84 -17.62 -8.52
C GLY A 321 -11.78 -16.86 -9.31
N CYS A 322 -10.50 -17.11 -9.05
CA CYS A 322 -9.40 -16.51 -9.81
C CYS A 322 -9.34 -17.02 -11.25
N ILE A 323 -9.47 -18.35 -11.45
CA ILE A 323 -9.49 -18.95 -12.78
C ILE A 323 -10.70 -18.47 -13.57
N GLN A 324 -11.87 -18.44 -12.94
CA GLN A 324 -13.09 -17.96 -13.56
C GLN A 324 -12.95 -16.50 -14.04
N TYR A 325 -12.31 -15.64 -13.24
CA TYR A 325 -12.00 -14.26 -13.64
C TYR A 325 -11.08 -14.20 -14.88
N TYR A 326 -10.06 -15.05 -14.96
CA TYR A 326 -9.19 -15.09 -16.15
C TYR A 326 -9.92 -15.63 -17.38
N LEU A 327 -10.82 -16.61 -17.22
CA LEU A 327 -11.64 -17.13 -18.31
C LEU A 327 -12.65 -16.10 -18.83
N GLU A 328 -13.30 -15.35 -17.94
CA GLU A 328 -14.26 -14.29 -18.31
C GLU A 328 -13.61 -13.15 -19.12
N ASN A 329 -12.33 -12.87 -18.85
CA ASN A 329 -11.55 -11.88 -19.58
C ASN A 329 -10.88 -12.42 -20.84
N ASN A 330 -11.13 -13.70 -21.19
CA ASN A 330 -10.43 -14.41 -22.26
C ASN A 330 -8.90 -14.26 -22.11
N TRP A 331 -8.37 -14.31 -20.90
CA TRP A 331 -6.94 -14.19 -20.66
C TRP A 331 -6.19 -15.48 -21.01
N LEU A 332 -6.81 -16.62 -20.75
CA LEU A 332 -6.29 -17.94 -21.10
C LEU A 332 -6.75 -18.28 -22.51
N GLN A 333 -5.81 -18.33 -23.46
CA GLN A 333 -6.11 -18.59 -24.88
C GLN A 333 -5.93 -20.07 -25.27
N HIS A 334 -5.13 -20.83 -24.51
CA HIS A 334 -4.91 -22.24 -24.77
C HIS A 334 -6.22 -23.07 -24.66
N GLU A 335 -6.51 -23.89 -25.68
CA GLU A 335 -7.76 -24.67 -25.78
C GLU A 335 -7.99 -25.59 -24.56
N LYS A 336 -6.92 -26.22 -24.06
CA LYS A 336 -6.99 -27.12 -22.89
C LYS A 336 -7.10 -26.39 -21.55
N ALA A 337 -6.96 -25.07 -21.50
CA ALA A 337 -7.10 -24.31 -20.25
C ALA A 337 -8.56 -24.27 -19.77
N HIS A 338 -9.52 -24.46 -20.67
CA HIS A 338 -10.96 -24.52 -20.34
C HIS A 338 -11.37 -25.87 -19.71
N THR A 339 -10.54 -26.91 -19.80
CA THR A 339 -10.87 -28.24 -19.29
C THR A 339 -10.51 -28.37 -17.81
N GLU A 340 -11.20 -29.28 -17.12
CA GLU A 340 -10.92 -29.60 -15.71
C GLU A 340 -9.50 -30.19 -15.52
N GLU A 341 -8.94 -30.80 -16.56
CA GLU A 341 -7.55 -31.28 -16.57
C GLU A 341 -6.58 -30.10 -16.51
N GLY A 342 -6.74 -29.11 -17.39
CA GLY A 342 -5.91 -27.90 -17.38
C GLY A 342 -5.98 -27.14 -16.05
N LYS A 343 -7.17 -27.04 -15.45
CA LYS A 343 -7.34 -26.45 -14.12
C LYS A 343 -6.59 -27.22 -13.04
N LYS A 344 -6.62 -28.56 -13.05
CA LYS A 344 -5.90 -29.41 -12.09
C LYS A 344 -4.38 -29.31 -12.27
N GLU A 345 -3.90 -29.21 -13.50
CA GLU A 345 -2.48 -28.96 -13.78
C GLU A 345 -2.03 -27.61 -13.24
N LEU A 346 -2.78 -26.54 -13.51
CA LEU A 346 -2.50 -25.20 -12.95
C LEU A 346 -2.53 -25.20 -11.43
N LEU A 347 -3.49 -25.90 -10.83
CA LEU A 347 -3.59 -26.06 -9.37
C LEU A 347 -2.33 -26.71 -8.79
N PHE A 348 -1.84 -27.78 -9.42
CA PHE A 348 -0.66 -28.51 -8.99
C PHE A 348 0.62 -27.70 -9.17
N LEU A 349 0.83 -27.11 -10.36
CA LEU A 349 2.03 -26.34 -10.69
C LEU A 349 2.15 -25.05 -9.87
N SER A 350 1.04 -24.33 -9.65
CA SER A 350 1.05 -23.11 -8.85
C SER A 350 1.02 -23.37 -7.35
N ASN A 351 0.62 -24.57 -6.92
CA ASN A 351 0.26 -24.89 -5.53
C ASN A 351 -0.67 -23.84 -4.90
N ARG A 352 -1.61 -23.29 -5.70
CA ARG A 352 -2.54 -22.22 -5.30
C ARG A 352 -1.84 -20.91 -4.87
N ASN A 353 -0.60 -20.69 -5.26
CA ASN A 353 0.09 -19.43 -4.97
C ASN A 353 -0.35 -18.36 -5.99
N PRO A 354 -0.87 -17.20 -5.55
CA PRO A 354 -1.37 -16.14 -6.44
C PRO A 354 -0.36 -15.66 -7.48
N GLY A 355 0.87 -15.37 -7.04
CA GLY A 355 1.91 -14.83 -7.91
C GLY A 355 2.52 -15.87 -8.85
N LEU A 356 2.52 -17.15 -8.50
CA LEU A 356 2.91 -18.21 -9.44
C LEU A 356 1.78 -18.47 -10.44
N LEU A 357 0.52 -18.48 -9.98
CA LEU A 357 -0.63 -18.70 -10.85
C LEU A 357 -0.72 -17.63 -11.94
N GLU A 358 -0.62 -16.34 -11.57
CA GLU A 358 -0.65 -15.24 -12.53
C GLU A 358 0.47 -15.36 -13.58
N ARG A 359 1.69 -15.70 -13.15
CA ARG A 359 2.83 -15.91 -14.05
C ARG A 359 2.65 -17.09 -14.99
N LEU A 360 2.08 -18.20 -14.50
CA LEU A 360 1.79 -19.37 -15.32
C LEU A 360 0.71 -19.03 -16.35
N CYS A 361 -0.35 -18.33 -15.93
CA CYS A 361 -1.44 -17.92 -16.81
C CYS A 361 -1.05 -16.82 -17.81
N ALA A 362 0.01 -16.05 -17.56
CA ALA A 362 0.42 -14.94 -18.43
C ALA A 362 0.98 -15.36 -19.80
N TYR A 363 1.35 -16.63 -19.99
CA TYR A 363 1.90 -17.13 -21.26
C TYR A 363 1.04 -18.23 -21.91
N LEU A 364 -0.19 -18.45 -21.42
CA LEU A 364 -1.09 -19.52 -21.89
C LEU A 364 -2.14 -19.06 -22.89
#